data_AF-A0A0A9XBH1-F1
#
_entry.id   AF-A0A0A9XBH1-F1
#
_cell.length_a   1.000
_cell.length_b   1.000
_cell.length_c   1.000
_cell.angle_alpha   90.00
_cell.angle_beta   90.00
_cell.angle_gamma   90.00
#
_symmetry.space_group_name_H-M   'P 1'
#
loop_
_entity.id
_entity.type
_entity.pdbx_description
1 polymer ?
#
loop_
_entity_poly.entity_id
_entity_poly.type
_entity_poly.pdbx_seq_one_letter_code
_entity_poly.pdbx_strand_id
1 'polypeptide(L)'
;RRGKDLEEFLAERSLMVINDDDGQPTFETRNGKSRIDLTICNWAMLRYVSQWANKGSEEVTSDHKTLAFALGNVDGDGLFNDVIARYKVKEADWQLFRRELSSGFGQFLGIEGGDERPDVWG
;
A
#
# COMPACT_ATOMS: atom_id res chain seq x y z
N ARG A 1 4.85 -11.32 17.57
CA ARG A 1 5.72 -11.88 16.50
C ARG A 1 5.46 -11.16 15.20
N ARG A 2 4.26 -11.22 14.62
CA ARG A 2 3.86 -10.48 13.39
C ARG A 2 4.52 -9.10 13.15
N GLY A 3 4.46 -8.18 14.11
CA GLY A 3 5.08 -6.85 13.96
C GLY A 3 6.60 -6.90 13.83
N LYS A 4 7.27 -7.67 14.68
CA LYS A 4 8.73 -7.87 14.63
C LYS A 4 9.16 -8.53 13.32
N ASP A 5 8.44 -9.56 12.88
CA ASP A 5 8.76 -10.28 11.65
C ASP A 5 8.63 -9.33 10.43
N LEU A 6 7.63 -8.44 10.44
CA LEU A 6 7.44 -7.40 9.43
C LEU A 6 8.56 -6.35 9.48
N GLU A 7 8.94 -5.88 10.68
CA GLU A 7 10.05 -4.94 10.87
C GLU A 7 11.36 -5.49 10.30
N GLU A 8 11.68 -6.76 10.58
CA GLU A 8 12.86 -7.44 10.05
C GLU A 8 12.82 -7.50 8.52
N PHE A 9 11.68 -7.87 7.92
CA PHE A 9 11.52 -7.89 6.46
C PHE A 9 11.72 -6.51 5.81
N LEU A 10 11.13 -5.46 6.39
CA LEU A 10 11.26 -4.09 5.85
C LEU A 10 12.73 -3.64 5.88
N ALA A 11 13.43 -3.92 6.98
CA ALA A 11 14.85 -3.61 7.11
C ALA A 11 15.70 -4.39 6.10
N GLU A 12 15.49 -5.71 5.98
CA GLU A 12 16.22 -6.57 5.03
C GLU A 12 16.04 -6.13 3.58
N ARG A 13 14.85 -5.61 3.22
CA ARG A 13 14.54 -5.18 1.85
C ARG A 13 14.72 -3.70 1.61
N SER A 14 15.26 -2.95 2.58
CA SER A 14 15.46 -1.50 2.49
C SER A 14 14.16 -0.77 2.09
N LEU A 15 13.05 -1.20 2.69
CA LEU A 15 11.74 -0.59 2.55
C LEU A 15 11.50 0.37 3.72
N MET A 16 11.05 1.57 3.39
CA MET A 16 10.78 2.66 4.31
C MET A 16 9.28 2.74 4.57
N VAL A 17 8.89 2.85 5.83
CA VAL A 17 7.53 3.20 6.23
C VAL A 17 7.33 4.69 6.06
N ILE A 18 6.25 5.09 5.40
CA ILE A 18 5.93 6.50 5.16
C ILE A 18 4.68 6.97 5.88
N ASN A 19 4.02 6.10 6.65
CA ASN A 19 2.92 6.52 7.51
C ASN A 19 3.41 7.65 8.43
N ASP A 20 2.64 8.73 8.49
CA ASP A 20 2.81 9.77 9.49
C ASP A 20 1.93 9.45 10.71
N ASP A 21 2.42 9.75 11.91
CA ASP A 21 1.62 9.54 13.11
C ASP A 21 0.77 10.78 13.43
N ASP A 22 -0.44 10.79 12.87
CA ASP A 22 -1.44 11.84 13.07
C ASP A 22 -2.34 11.61 14.30
N GLY A 23 -2.04 10.62 15.13
CA GLY A 23 -2.87 10.26 16.28
C GLY A 23 -4.09 9.39 15.94
N GLN A 24 -4.44 9.19 14.67
CA GLN A 24 -5.66 8.50 14.25
C GLN A 24 -5.44 7.01 13.93
N PRO A 25 -6.41 6.12 14.22
CA PRO A 25 -6.34 4.73 13.75
C PRO A 25 -6.60 4.64 12.25
N THR A 26 -6.00 3.66 11.59
CA THR A 26 -6.30 3.33 10.18
C THR A 26 -7.45 2.31 10.08
N PHE A 27 -7.76 1.63 11.17
CA PHE A 27 -8.85 0.68 11.29
C PHE A 27 -9.65 0.93 12.56
N GLU A 28 -10.96 1.01 12.46
CA GLU A 28 -11.85 1.32 13.55
C GLU A 28 -13.19 0.60 13.40
N THR A 29 -13.54 -0.17 14.42
CA THR A 29 -14.83 -0.85 14.55
C THR A 29 -15.50 -0.40 15.85
N ARG A 30 -16.74 -0.85 16.08
CA ARG A 30 -17.37 -0.72 17.41
C ARG A 30 -16.56 -1.34 18.55
N ASN A 31 -15.72 -2.34 18.26
CA ASN A 31 -15.02 -3.12 19.27
C ASN A 31 -13.58 -2.64 19.50
N GLY A 32 -13.08 -1.68 18.73
CA GLY A 32 -11.71 -1.20 18.91
C GLY A 32 -11.15 -0.43 17.73
N LYS A 33 -9.95 0.13 17.97
CA LYS A 33 -9.20 0.97 17.05
C LYS A 33 -7.78 0.43 16.92
N SER A 34 -7.23 0.41 15.72
CA SER A 34 -5.85 -0.01 15.49
C SER A 34 -5.22 0.71 14.29
N ARG A 35 -3.89 0.61 14.17
CA ARG A 35 -3.10 1.10 13.05
C ARG A 35 -2.43 -0.10 12.38
N ILE A 36 -3.16 -0.72 11.47
CA ILE A 36 -2.74 -1.99 10.84
C ILE A 36 -2.45 -1.84 9.34
N ASP A 37 -2.77 -0.67 8.77
CA ASP A 37 -2.51 -0.37 7.37
C ASP A 37 -1.20 0.39 7.23
N LEU A 38 -0.31 -0.12 6.37
CA LEU A 38 1.03 0.38 6.18
C LEU A 38 1.22 0.87 4.75
N THR A 39 1.82 2.04 4.60
CA THR A 39 2.31 2.54 3.32
C THR A 39 3.83 2.49 3.35
N ILE A 40 4.43 1.82 2.36
CA ILE A 40 5.88 1.63 2.28
C ILE A 40 6.41 1.96 0.89
N CYS A 41 7.67 2.38 0.82
CA CYS A 41 8.37 2.62 -0.43
C CYS A 41 9.85 2.22 -0.33
N ASN A 42 10.57 2.17 -1.44
CA ASN A 42 12.02 2.00 -1.42
C ASN A 42 12.73 3.37 -1.36
N TRP A 43 14.04 3.36 -1.14
CA TRP A 43 14.86 4.58 -1.10
C TRP A 43 14.77 5.46 -2.36
N ALA A 44 14.60 4.86 -3.54
CA ALA A 44 14.51 5.62 -4.78
C ALA A 44 13.22 6.47 -4.82
N MET A 45 12.13 5.92 -4.30
CA MET A 45 10.80 6.55 -4.27
C MET A 45 10.62 7.55 -3.12
N LEU A 46 11.39 7.42 -2.03
CA LEU A 46 11.19 8.23 -0.82
C LEU A 46 11.10 9.74 -1.09
N ARG A 47 11.92 10.27 -2.02
CA ARG A 47 11.94 11.70 -2.38
C ARG A 47 10.70 12.16 -3.16
N TYR A 48 9.93 11.22 -3.71
CA TYR A 48 8.77 11.48 -4.55
C TYR A 48 7.46 11.20 -3.81
N VAL A 49 7.50 10.75 -2.56
CA VAL A 49 6.28 10.57 -1.78
C VAL A 49 6.12 11.73 -0.82
N SER A 50 4.95 12.36 -0.85
CA SER A 50 4.64 13.50 0.01
C SER A 50 3.17 13.51 0.41
N GLN A 51 2.81 14.41 1.34
CA GLN A 51 1.43 14.66 1.73
C GLN A 51 0.68 13.40 2.17
N TRP A 52 1.38 12.50 2.87
CA TRP A 52 0.72 11.34 3.46
C TRP A 52 -0.33 11.81 4.47
N ALA A 53 -1.53 11.25 4.40
CA ALA A 53 -2.64 11.61 5.27
C ALA A 53 -3.60 10.44 5.44
N ASN A 54 -4.03 10.22 6.68
CA ASN A 54 -5.24 9.46 6.97
C ASN A 54 -6.45 10.38 6.72
N LYS A 55 -7.24 10.07 5.68
CA LYS A 55 -8.43 10.84 5.31
C LYS A 55 -9.65 10.55 6.20
N GLY A 56 -9.47 9.73 7.24
CA GLY A 56 -10.52 9.50 8.20
C GLY A 56 -11.72 8.78 7.58
N SER A 57 -12.90 9.02 8.15
CA SER A 57 -14.18 8.50 7.67
C SER A 57 -14.82 9.40 6.60
N GLU A 58 -14.03 10.22 5.89
CA GLU A 58 -14.54 10.93 4.73
C GLU A 58 -14.95 9.87 3.68
N GLU A 59 -16.25 9.62 3.61
CA GLU A 59 -16.95 8.93 2.51
C GLU A 59 -16.80 7.40 2.36
N VAL A 60 -16.63 6.64 3.45
CA VAL A 60 -16.62 5.16 3.36
C VAL A 60 -17.40 4.48 4.49
N THR A 61 -18.23 3.50 4.13
CA THR A 61 -18.94 2.59 5.06
C THR A 61 -18.05 1.43 5.53
N SER A 62 -16.73 1.56 5.40
CA SER A 62 -15.75 0.55 5.77
C SER A 62 -15.21 0.82 7.17
N ASP A 63 -14.83 -0.24 7.88
CA ASP A 63 -14.10 -0.12 9.14
C ASP A 63 -12.61 0.27 8.92
N HIS A 64 -12.12 0.22 7.68
CA HIS A 64 -10.82 0.80 7.30
C HIS A 64 -10.96 2.25 6.82
N LYS A 65 -10.02 3.09 7.25
CA LYS A 65 -9.93 4.49 6.84
C LYS A 65 -9.10 4.62 5.56
N THR A 66 -9.47 5.58 4.73
CA THR A 66 -8.76 5.86 3.48
C THR A 66 -7.42 6.53 3.78
N LEU A 67 -6.33 5.98 3.24
CA LEU A 67 -5.01 6.61 3.28
C LEU A 67 -4.73 7.26 1.92
N ALA A 68 -4.18 8.48 1.94
CA ALA A 68 -3.83 9.23 0.74
C ALA A 68 -2.40 9.73 0.83
N PHE A 69 -1.73 9.81 -0.33
CA PHE A 69 -0.40 10.41 -0.49
C PHE A 69 -0.22 10.83 -1.95
N ALA A 70 0.69 11.76 -2.19
CA ALA A 70 1.07 12.20 -3.53
C ALA A 70 2.35 11.50 -4.01
N LEU A 71 2.45 11.26 -5.33
CA LEU A 71 3.63 10.73 -5.99
C LEU A 71 4.17 11.75 -7.02
N GLY A 72 5.45 12.10 -6.92
CA GLY A 72 6.18 12.98 -7.86
C GLY A 72 6.92 14.14 -7.17
N ASN A 73 7.58 14.97 -7.98
CA ASN A 73 8.12 16.26 -7.52
C ASN A 73 6.96 17.26 -7.42
N VAL A 74 6.38 17.42 -6.24
CA VAL A 74 5.31 18.42 -6.00
C VAL A 74 5.90 19.77 -5.59
N ASP A 75 7.23 19.87 -5.44
CA ASP A 75 7.95 21.11 -5.19
C ASP A 75 8.33 21.77 -6.52
N GLY A 76 7.35 22.36 -7.21
CA GLY A 76 7.60 23.12 -8.42
C GLY A 76 6.34 23.26 -9.28
N ASP A 77 5.72 24.43 -9.19
CA ASP A 77 4.55 24.92 -9.92
C ASP A 77 3.17 24.32 -9.58
N GLY A 78 2.33 25.18 -9.02
CA GLY A 78 0.94 24.88 -8.66
C GLY A 78 0.02 24.79 -9.88
N LEU A 79 0.13 23.72 -10.65
CA LEU A 79 -0.83 23.38 -11.69
C LEU A 79 -1.31 21.93 -11.54
N PHE A 80 -2.05 21.66 -10.47
CA PHE A 80 -3.04 20.57 -10.48
C PHE A 80 -4.25 20.99 -11.33
N ASN A 81 -4.02 21.22 -12.63
CA ASN A 81 -5.10 21.30 -13.61
C ASN A 81 -5.13 19.98 -14.38
N ASP A 82 -6.31 19.38 -14.33
CA ASP A 82 -6.73 18.07 -14.81
C ASP A 82 -6.23 16.84 -14.04
N VAL A 83 -7.18 16.27 -13.28
CA VAL A 83 -7.22 14.86 -12.87
C VAL A 83 -7.31 14.01 -14.14
N ILE A 84 -6.20 13.89 -14.87
CA ILE A 84 -6.01 12.84 -15.84
C ILE A 84 -5.57 11.62 -15.04
N ALA A 85 -6.36 10.56 -15.04
CA ALA A 85 -5.92 9.27 -14.50
C ALA A 85 -4.62 8.86 -15.21
N ARG A 86 -3.47 8.98 -14.53
CA ARG A 86 -2.14 8.76 -15.11
C ARG A 86 -1.76 7.28 -15.23
N TYR A 87 -2.62 6.36 -14.80
CA TYR A 87 -2.36 4.92 -14.83
C TYR A 87 -3.21 4.24 -15.90
N LYS A 88 -2.53 3.75 -16.96
CA LYS A 88 -3.13 2.84 -17.94
C LYS A 88 -3.09 1.41 -17.40
N VAL A 89 -4.06 1.07 -16.54
CA VAL A 89 -4.25 -0.28 -15.96
C VAL A 89 -4.28 -1.37 -17.05
N LYS A 90 -4.80 -1.04 -18.24
CA LYS A 90 -4.91 -1.96 -19.38
C LYS A 90 -3.55 -2.33 -20.01
N GLU A 91 -2.53 -1.48 -19.87
CA GLU A 91 -1.19 -1.69 -20.43
C GLU A 91 -0.19 -2.18 -19.38
N ALA A 92 -0.60 -2.27 -18.11
CA ALA A 92 0.27 -2.76 -17.06
C ALA A 92 0.55 -4.27 -17.22
N ASP A 93 1.83 -4.64 -17.10
CA ASP A 93 2.24 -6.05 -17.07
C ASP A 93 1.95 -6.64 -15.68
N TRP A 94 0.71 -7.11 -15.53
CA TRP A 94 0.24 -7.73 -14.29
C TRP A 94 0.94 -9.06 -14.00
N GLN A 95 1.53 -9.72 -14.98
CA GLN A 95 2.28 -10.96 -14.77
C GLN A 95 3.64 -10.67 -14.13
N LEU A 96 4.36 -9.68 -14.65
CA LEU A 96 5.59 -9.17 -14.03
C LEU A 96 5.30 -8.69 -12.60
N PHE A 97 4.29 -7.83 -12.41
CA PHE A 97 3.92 -7.34 -11.09
C PHE A 97 3.62 -8.49 -10.11
N ARG A 98 2.79 -9.46 -10.51
CA ARG A 98 2.48 -10.64 -9.68
C ARG A 98 3.70 -11.49 -9.38
N ARG A 99 4.60 -11.68 -10.35
CA ARG A 99 5.84 -12.45 -10.17
C ARG A 99 6.77 -11.79 -9.16
N GLU A 100 7.03 -10.50 -9.32
CA GLU A 100 7.91 -9.76 -8.42
C GLU A 100 7.31 -9.71 -7.01
N LEU A 101 5.99 -9.45 -6.91
CA LEU A 101 5.29 -9.45 -5.63
C LEU A 101 5.34 -10.84 -4.98
N SER A 102 5.04 -11.92 -5.70
CA SER A 102 5.01 -13.28 -5.14
C SER A 102 6.40 -13.80 -4.79
N SER A 103 7.43 -13.46 -5.56
CA SER A 103 8.81 -13.87 -5.27
C SER A 103 9.35 -13.23 -4.00
N GLY A 104 8.99 -11.97 -3.72
CA GLY A 104 9.41 -11.26 -2.52
C GLY A 104 8.56 -11.55 -1.28
N PHE A 105 7.23 -11.62 -1.44
CA PHE A 105 6.27 -11.78 -0.34
C PHE A 105 5.89 -13.25 -0.04
N GLY A 106 5.85 -14.11 -1.06
CA GLY A 106 5.50 -15.53 -0.88
C GLY A 106 6.56 -16.30 -0.09
N GLN A 107 7.83 -15.97 -0.29
CA GLN A 107 8.96 -16.50 0.48
C GLN A 107 8.91 -16.05 1.96
N PHE A 108 8.38 -14.84 2.22
CA PHE A 108 8.23 -14.29 3.58
C PHE A 108 7.04 -14.88 4.35
N LEU A 109 5.92 -15.19 3.66
CA LEU A 109 4.72 -15.74 4.30
C LEU A 109 4.63 -17.27 4.32
N GLY A 110 5.60 -17.99 3.73
CA GLY A 110 5.60 -19.45 3.70
C GLY A 110 4.43 -20.06 2.93
N ILE A 111 3.86 -19.31 1.98
CA ILE A 111 2.78 -19.80 1.12
C ILE A 111 3.43 -20.36 -0.14
N GLU A 112 3.72 -21.66 -0.14
CA GLU A 112 3.99 -22.38 -1.38
C GLU A 112 2.74 -22.36 -2.27
N GLY A 113 2.94 -22.06 -3.55
CA GLY A 113 1.89 -21.77 -4.51
C GLY A 113 0.81 -22.85 -4.56
N GLY A 114 -0.42 -22.46 -4.22
CA GLY A 114 -1.62 -23.21 -4.59
C GLY A 114 -2.09 -22.75 -5.95
N ASP A 115 -1.58 -23.38 -7.01
CA ASP A 115 -2.20 -23.36 -8.33
C ASP A 115 -3.38 -24.35 -8.30
N GLU A 116 -4.54 -23.91 -7.83
CA GLU A 116 -5.80 -24.62 -8.06
C GLU A 116 -6.84 -23.60 -8.53
N ARG A 117 -7.06 -23.60 -9.85
CA ARG A 117 -8.30 -23.10 -10.43
C ARG A 117 -9.42 -24.06 -10.07
N PRO A 118 -10.60 -23.54 -9.68
CA PRO A 118 -11.84 -24.23 -9.95
C PRO A 118 -12.57 -23.45 -11.04
N ASP A 119 -12.26 -23.78 -12.29
CA ASP A 119 -13.09 -23.51 -13.45
C ASP A 119 -14.23 -24.53 -13.51
N VAL A 120 -15.28 -24.31 -12.71
CA VAL A 120 -16.63 -24.82 -13.01
C VAL A 120 -17.70 -23.89 -12.42
N TRP A 121 -18.40 -23.16 -13.27
CA TRP A 121 -19.76 -22.70 -12.98
C TRP A 121 -20.68 -23.36 -14.00
N GLY A 122 -21.37 -24.41 -13.56
CA GLY A 122 -22.63 -24.84 -14.14
C GLY A 122 -23.78 -24.03 -13.55
#